data_AF-A0A218Q704-F1
#
_entry.id   AF-A0A218Q704-F1
#
_cell.length_a   1.000
_cell.length_b   1.000
_cell.length_c   1.000
_cell.angle_alpha   90.00
_cell.angle_beta   90.00
_cell.angle_gamma   90.00
#
_symmetry.space_group_name_H-M   'P 1'
#
loop_
_entity.id
_entity.type
_entity.pdbx_description
1 polymer ?
#
loop_
_entity_poly.entity_id
_entity_poly.type
_entity_poly.pdbx_seq_one_letter_code
_entity_poly.pdbx_strand_id
1 'polypeptide(L)'
;MLKKSMIWKIFYSQWKKSISKSIPGYTILMLIPGDLPVFLKIALDVCARQNPEHLIETLVIPDKLISGFPELLNTFKQDYPVSPIRLVKLNPVEQLITRYQNNPHINCWLQMLRGVNAVNTTHALWHDADLFLIESDFLKSHYQTCLEKRLACLGVNEPWDSWYREQGMNHLTATWELMFDVNWIRSFKPWQHRGHDGIITGKSHTFDITFLPQCLTPPERIGKYQDDWEFVHFNYVICTYRWFQKSKGSFEDDNFRLLLVRLLINAYDQSGWVYEVPDLVGLVKGITDKSNRVTYIKEETRQHYPEFRSKLQKLIDSELLDDEKAGILIEGVRPFDQIFL
;
A
#
# COMPACT_ATOMS: atom_id res chain seq x y z
N MET A 1 31.80 -12.76 7.26
CA MET A 1 30.44 -12.64 6.67
C MET A 1 29.89 -11.27 7.04
N LEU A 2 29.73 -10.34 6.09
CA LEU A 2 29.13 -9.03 6.37
C LEU A 2 27.70 -9.27 6.90
N LYS A 3 27.36 -8.72 8.08
CA LYS A 3 25.99 -8.79 8.61
C LYS A 3 25.05 -8.18 7.55
N LYS A 4 23.93 -8.85 7.23
CA LYS A 4 22.95 -8.40 6.21
C LYS A 4 22.55 -6.92 6.38
N SER A 5 22.53 -6.40 7.62
CA SER A 5 22.24 -5.00 7.91
C SER A 5 23.30 -4.01 7.40
N MET A 6 24.57 -4.40 7.31
CA MET A 6 25.66 -3.53 6.86
C MET A 6 25.58 -3.25 5.36
N ILE A 7 25.10 -4.22 4.57
CA ILE A 7 24.91 -4.10 3.12
C ILE A 7 23.95 -2.95 2.81
N TRP A 8 22.78 -2.92 3.46
CA TRP A 8 21.80 -1.85 3.23
C TRP A 8 22.33 -0.48 3.60
N LYS A 9 23.06 -0.37 4.72
CA LYS A 9 23.68 0.89 5.15
C LYS A 9 24.68 1.43 4.14
N ILE A 10 25.42 0.57 3.45
CA ILE A 10 26.41 0.97 2.44
C ILE A 10 25.69 1.43 1.16
N PHE A 11 24.87 0.56 0.57
CA PHE A 11 24.23 0.81 -0.72
C PHE A 11 23.17 1.91 -0.69
N TYR A 12 22.58 2.18 0.48
CA TYR A 12 21.49 3.12 0.67
C TYR A 12 21.85 4.18 1.72
N SER A 13 23.11 4.63 1.70
CA SER A 13 23.65 5.67 2.60
C SER A 13 23.24 7.10 2.22
N GLN A 14 22.90 7.34 0.95
CA GLN A 14 22.60 8.67 0.40
C GLN A 14 21.45 8.61 -0.63
N TRP A 15 20.69 9.70 -0.72
CA TRP A 15 19.73 9.92 -1.80
C TRP A 15 20.45 10.21 -3.11
N LYS A 16 19.89 9.78 -4.24
CA LYS A 16 20.55 9.89 -5.54
C LYS A 16 20.34 11.24 -6.22
N LYS A 17 19.30 11.99 -5.82
CA LYS A 17 18.91 13.22 -6.48
C LYS A 17 18.96 14.40 -5.52
N SER A 18 19.77 15.40 -5.88
CA SER A 18 19.62 16.76 -5.37
C SER A 18 18.55 17.46 -6.22
N ILE A 19 17.47 17.95 -5.60
CA ILE A 19 16.51 18.80 -6.31
C ILE A 19 17.07 20.23 -6.26
N SER A 20 17.42 20.79 -7.43
CA SER A 20 17.86 22.18 -7.53
C SER A 20 16.72 23.19 -7.38
N LYS A 21 15.47 22.80 -7.69
CA LYS A 21 14.25 23.58 -7.46
C LYS A 21 13.02 22.67 -7.33
N SER A 22 12.33 22.73 -6.20
CA SER A 22 11.10 21.96 -5.95
C SER A 22 9.87 22.69 -6.49
N ILE A 23 8.91 21.93 -7.02
CA ILE A 23 7.61 22.44 -7.48
C ILE A 23 6.62 22.46 -6.28
N PRO A 24 5.99 23.59 -5.94
CA PRO A 24 4.91 23.60 -4.96
C PRO A 24 3.77 22.67 -5.38
N GLY A 25 3.22 21.91 -4.43
CA GLY A 25 2.26 20.83 -4.66
C GLY A 25 2.77 19.49 -4.16
N TYR A 26 2.05 18.43 -4.52
CA TYR A 26 2.37 17.06 -4.16
C TYR A 26 2.40 16.09 -5.35
N THR A 27 3.11 14.98 -5.14
CA THR A 27 3.18 13.85 -6.07
C THR A 27 2.66 12.61 -5.36
N ILE A 28 1.75 11.87 -6.00
CA ILE A 28 1.31 10.57 -5.47
C ILE A 28 2.35 9.50 -5.83
N LEU A 29 2.74 8.70 -4.85
CA LEU A 29 3.56 7.51 -5.00
C LEU A 29 2.63 6.31 -4.93
N MET A 30 2.34 5.70 -6.08
CA MET A 30 1.57 4.46 -6.17
C MET A 30 2.50 3.25 -6.17
N LEU A 31 2.61 2.61 -5.02
CA LEU A 31 3.45 1.43 -4.82
C LEU A 31 2.65 0.18 -5.18
N ILE A 32 2.78 -0.28 -6.42
CA ILE A 32 1.91 -1.34 -6.94
C ILE A 32 2.61 -2.71 -6.98
N PRO A 33 1.92 -3.81 -6.62
CA PRO A 33 2.34 -5.16 -7.00
C PRO A 33 2.29 -5.34 -8.53
N GLY A 34 3.43 -5.38 -9.22
CA GLY A 34 3.46 -5.29 -10.68
C GLY A 34 2.92 -6.51 -11.45
N ASP A 35 2.64 -7.61 -10.77
CA ASP A 35 1.93 -8.81 -11.27
C ASP A 35 0.45 -8.85 -10.87
N LEU A 36 -0.02 -7.87 -10.12
CA LEU A 36 -1.40 -7.74 -9.66
C LEU A 36 -1.96 -6.37 -10.09
N PRO A 37 -1.98 -6.07 -11.41
CA PRO A 37 -2.27 -4.72 -11.91
C PRO A 37 -3.72 -4.26 -11.68
N VAL A 38 -4.63 -5.14 -11.29
CA VAL A 38 -5.96 -4.73 -10.79
C VAL A 38 -5.85 -3.64 -9.70
N PHE A 39 -4.86 -3.72 -8.81
CA PHE A 39 -4.67 -2.72 -7.76
C PHE A 39 -4.14 -1.38 -8.30
N LEU A 40 -3.42 -1.37 -9.43
CA LEU A 40 -3.13 -0.12 -10.12
C LEU A 40 -4.42 0.51 -10.65
N LYS A 41 -5.30 -0.28 -11.28
CA LYS A 41 -6.57 0.22 -11.81
C LYS A 41 -7.44 0.79 -10.69
N ILE A 42 -7.55 0.08 -9.57
CA ILE A 42 -8.30 0.52 -8.39
C ILE A 42 -7.72 1.80 -7.82
N ALA A 43 -6.41 1.85 -7.54
CA ALA A 43 -5.77 3.04 -6.99
C ALA A 43 -5.93 4.27 -7.92
N LEU A 44 -5.89 4.07 -9.23
CA LEU A 44 -6.15 5.13 -10.21
C LEU A 44 -7.62 5.58 -10.21
N ASP A 45 -8.58 4.66 -10.13
CA ASP A 45 -10.01 4.98 -10.03
C ASP A 45 -10.31 5.77 -8.75
N VAL A 46 -9.78 5.33 -7.61
CA VAL A 46 -9.90 6.03 -6.33
C VAL A 46 -9.29 7.43 -6.44
N CYS A 47 -8.04 7.56 -6.90
CA CYS A 47 -7.38 8.87 -7.03
C CYS A 47 -8.05 9.78 -8.07
N ALA A 48 -8.70 9.24 -9.10
CA ALA A 48 -9.38 10.03 -10.11
C ALA A 48 -10.66 10.71 -9.59
N ARG A 49 -11.23 10.19 -8.51
CA ARG A 49 -12.39 10.78 -7.80
C ARG A 49 -11.97 11.84 -6.77
N GLN A 50 -10.68 11.96 -6.51
CA GLN A 50 -10.13 12.93 -5.58
C GLN A 50 -9.97 14.29 -6.25
N ASN A 51 -10.10 15.35 -5.45
CA ASN A 51 -9.84 16.70 -5.89
C ASN A 51 -8.36 16.84 -6.29
N PRO A 52 -8.06 17.14 -7.57
CA PRO A 52 -6.70 17.17 -8.08
C PRO A 52 -5.97 18.48 -7.75
N GLU A 53 -6.56 19.39 -6.98
CA GLU A 53 -5.91 20.65 -6.60
C GLU A 53 -4.57 20.36 -5.92
N HIS A 54 -3.51 21.00 -6.41
CA HIS A 54 -2.11 20.80 -6.00
C HIS A 54 -1.46 19.45 -6.36
N LEU A 55 -2.19 18.51 -6.99
CA LEU A 55 -1.61 17.30 -7.56
C LEU A 55 -0.81 17.64 -8.82
N ILE A 56 0.49 17.32 -8.82
CA ILE A 56 1.38 17.63 -9.95
C ILE A 56 1.61 16.42 -10.85
N GLU A 57 1.81 15.24 -10.26
CA GLU A 57 2.00 13.99 -11.00
C GLU A 57 1.71 12.77 -10.12
N THR A 58 1.44 11.64 -10.77
CA THR A 58 1.32 10.32 -10.14
C THR A 58 2.47 9.42 -10.61
N LEU A 59 3.23 8.87 -9.67
CA LEU A 59 4.32 7.93 -9.94
C LEU A 59 3.86 6.51 -9.68
N VAL A 60 3.74 5.74 -10.77
CA VAL A 60 3.48 4.30 -10.68
C VAL A 60 4.81 3.58 -10.52
N ILE A 61 4.99 2.90 -9.39
CA ILE A 61 6.26 2.27 -9.00
C ILE A 61 6.00 0.78 -8.76
N PRO A 62 6.07 -0.10 -9.78
CA PRO A 62 5.82 -1.52 -9.57
C PRO A 62 6.98 -2.20 -8.84
N ASP A 63 6.69 -3.11 -7.91
CA ASP A 63 7.72 -3.89 -7.19
C ASP A 63 8.48 -4.90 -8.08
N LYS A 64 7.86 -5.31 -9.18
CA LYS A 64 8.48 -6.07 -10.26
C LYS A 64 7.88 -5.67 -11.59
N LEU A 65 8.71 -5.59 -12.62
CA LEU A 65 8.24 -5.35 -13.98
C LEU A 65 7.96 -6.69 -14.65
N ILE A 66 6.70 -6.92 -14.99
CA ILE A 66 6.20 -8.08 -15.74
C ILE A 66 5.90 -7.66 -17.18
N SER A 67 6.01 -8.60 -18.11
CA SER A 67 5.63 -8.38 -19.52
C SER A 67 4.18 -7.90 -19.61
N GLY A 68 3.90 -6.94 -20.49
CA GLY A 68 2.55 -6.38 -20.66
C GLY A 68 2.20 -5.24 -19.69
N PHE A 69 2.93 -5.07 -18.58
CA PHE A 69 2.63 -4.01 -17.60
C PHE A 69 2.79 -2.59 -18.17
N PRO A 70 3.86 -2.25 -18.93
CA PRO A 70 3.96 -0.93 -19.56
C PRO A 70 2.83 -0.62 -20.55
N GLU A 71 2.41 -1.62 -21.32
CA GLU A 71 1.32 -1.50 -22.29
C GLU A 71 -0.01 -1.27 -21.57
N LEU A 72 -0.30 -2.07 -20.54
CA LEU A 72 -1.48 -1.91 -19.69
C LEU A 72 -1.51 -0.53 -19.00
N LEU A 73 -0.36 -0.08 -18.48
CA LEU A 73 -0.27 1.25 -17.89
C LEU A 73 -0.59 2.34 -18.93
N ASN A 74 -0.13 2.23 -20.17
CA ASN A 74 -0.43 3.21 -21.20
C ASN A 74 -1.93 3.28 -21.52
N THR A 75 -2.66 2.15 -21.47
CA THR A 75 -4.12 2.14 -21.55
C THR A 75 -4.73 2.91 -20.36
N PHE A 76 -4.33 2.59 -19.13
CA PHE A 76 -4.85 3.29 -17.95
C PHE A 76 -4.55 4.80 -17.95
N LYS A 77 -3.43 5.24 -18.54
CA LYS A 77 -3.16 6.69 -18.69
C LYS A 77 -4.19 7.42 -19.55
N GLN A 78 -4.81 6.72 -20.50
CA GLN A 78 -5.86 7.29 -21.35
C GLN A 78 -7.18 7.34 -20.59
N ASP A 79 -7.46 6.33 -19.76
CA ASP A 79 -8.69 6.22 -18.97
C ASP A 79 -8.71 7.20 -17.78
N TYR A 80 -7.55 7.56 -17.23
CA TYR A 80 -7.44 8.42 -16.04
C TYR A 80 -6.59 9.69 -16.30
N PRO A 81 -7.12 10.69 -17.04
CA PRO A 81 -6.36 11.88 -17.45
C PRO A 81 -6.19 12.94 -16.34
N VAL A 82 -6.43 12.61 -15.07
CA VAL A 82 -6.49 13.58 -13.94
C VAL A 82 -5.14 14.26 -13.67
N SER A 83 -4.03 13.52 -13.80
CA SER A 83 -2.68 14.07 -13.67
C SER A 83 -1.69 13.32 -14.57
N PRO A 84 -0.52 13.90 -14.88
CA PRO A 84 0.55 13.17 -15.56
C PRO A 84 0.93 11.90 -14.78
N ILE A 85 0.80 10.74 -15.41
CA ILE A 85 1.20 9.45 -14.84
C ILE A 85 2.55 9.04 -15.41
N ARG A 86 3.51 8.73 -14.53
CA ARG A 86 4.87 8.33 -14.90
C ARG A 86 5.27 7.01 -14.26
N LEU A 87 5.79 6.11 -15.09
CA LEU A 87 6.36 4.84 -14.62
C LEU A 87 7.76 5.08 -14.05
N VAL A 88 7.96 4.68 -12.79
CA VAL A 88 9.26 4.69 -12.13
C VAL A 88 9.69 3.26 -11.85
N LYS A 89 10.81 2.84 -12.45
CA LYS A 89 11.27 1.46 -12.38
C LYS A 89 12.28 1.28 -11.24
N LEU A 90 12.18 0.15 -10.54
CA LEU A 90 13.30 -0.36 -9.77
C LEU A 90 14.49 -0.63 -10.71
N ASN A 91 15.72 -0.40 -10.24
CA ASN A 91 16.90 -0.72 -11.04
C ASN A 91 17.08 -2.24 -11.17
N PRO A 92 17.93 -2.74 -12.09
CA PRO A 92 18.07 -4.18 -12.31
C PRO A 92 18.43 -4.99 -11.06
N VAL A 93 19.26 -4.44 -10.16
CA VAL A 93 19.67 -5.10 -8.91
C VAL A 93 18.50 -5.20 -7.94
N GLU A 94 17.71 -4.13 -7.80
CA GLU A 94 16.52 -4.09 -6.95
C GLU A 94 15.43 -5.02 -7.48
N GLN A 95 15.20 -5.08 -8.80
CA GLN A 95 14.30 -6.05 -9.41
C GLN A 95 14.74 -7.50 -9.13
N LEU A 96 16.04 -7.74 -9.10
CA LEU A 96 16.59 -9.05 -8.73
C LEU A 96 16.29 -9.36 -7.26
N ILE A 97 16.49 -8.39 -6.37
CA ILE A 97 16.19 -8.50 -4.94
C ILE A 97 14.70 -8.79 -4.72
N THR A 98 13.79 -8.04 -5.35
CA THR A 98 12.34 -8.21 -5.16
C THR A 98 11.87 -9.56 -5.71
N ARG A 99 12.41 -10.02 -6.84
CA ARG A 99 12.10 -11.36 -7.39
C ARG A 99 12.56 -12.50 -6.47
N TYR A 100 13.80 -12.45 -5.96
CA TYR A 100 14.33 -13.56 -5.14
C TYR A 100 13.81 -13.56 -3.71
N GLN A 101 13.75 -12.40 -3.06
CA GLN A 101 13.31 -12.33 -1.67
C GLN A 101 11.80 -12.35 -1.57
N ASN A 102 11.10 -11.80 -2.57
CA ASN A 102 9.64 -11.65 -2.64
C ASN A 102 9.03 -11.18 -1.30
N ASN A 103 9.77 -10.31 -0.59
CA ASN A 103 9.44 -9.85 0.75
C ASN A 103 8.69 -8.52 0.62
N PRO A 104 7.41 -8.45 1.02
CA PRO A 104 6.59 -7.27 0.77
C PRO A 104 7.17 -6.00 1.41
N HIS A 105 7.75 -6.09 2.62
CA HIS A 105 8.36 -4.93 3.29
C HIS A 105 9.59 -4.39 2.55
N ILE A 106 10.39 -5.28 1.96
CA ILE A 106 11.58 -4.87 1.18
C ILE A 106 11.15 -4.29 -0.16
N ASN A 107 10.17 -4.90 -0.82
CA ASN A 107 9.59 -4.41 -2.06
C ASN A 107 9.06 -2.98 -1.87
N CYS A 108 8.21 -2.81 -0.85
CA CYS A 108 7.61 -1.53 -0.47
C CYS A 108 8.66 -0.45 -0.20
N TRP A 109 9.68 -0.77 0.61
CA TRP A 109 10.79 0.16 0.89
C TRP A 109 11.54 0.56 -0.38
N LEU A 110 11.86 -0.38 -1.27
CA LEU A 110 12.56 -0.06 -2.52
C LEU A 110 11.71 0.80 -3.46
N GLN A 111 10.40 0.55 -3.53
CA GLN A 111 9.47 1.38 -4.30
C GLN A 111 9.42 2.80 -3.72
N MET A 112 9.27 2.95 -2.39
CA MET A 112 9.31 4.24 -1.70
C MET A 112 10.60 5.00 -2.02
N LEU A 113 11.77 4.35 -1.92
CA LEU A 113 13.05 4.98 -2.26
C LEU A 113 13.10 5.48 -3.70
N ARG A 114 12.55 4.73 -4.65
CA ARG A 114 12.52 5.13 -6.06
C ARG A 114 11.54 6.26 -6.32
N GLY A 115 10.37 6.20 -5.68
CA GLY A 115 9.40 7.30 -5.66
C GLY A 115 10.04 8.58 -5.15
N VAL A 116 10.56 8.58 -3.93
CA VAL A 116 11.22 9.75 -3.32
C VAL A 116 12.36 10.28 -4.17
N ASN A 117 13.19 9.44 -4.78
CA ASN A 117 14.25 9.91 -5.69
C ASN A 117 13.71 10.54 -6.99
N ALA A 118 12.51 10.15 -7.43
CA ALA A 118 11.89 10.59 -8.67
C ALA A 118 11.00 11.83 -8.51
N VAL A 119 10.55 12.14 -7.28
CA VAL A 119 9.72 13.30 -6.95
C VAL A 119 10.48 14.61 -7.20
N ASN A 120 9.76 15.60 -7.73
CA ASN A 120 10.23 16.98 -7.90
C ASN A 120 9.40 18.01 -7.12
N THR A 121 8.32 17.58 -6.46
CA THR A 121 7.44 18.45 -5.69
C THR A 121 7.95 18.69 -4.28
N THR A 122 7.32 19.64 -3.57
CA THR A 122 7.59 19.90 -2.15
C THR A 122 7.12 18.77 -1.24
N HIS A 123 6.01 18.12 -1.59
CA HIS A 123 5.42 17.04 -0.80
C HIS A 123 5.20 15.81 -1.67
N ALA A 124 5.09 14.65 -1.05
CA ALA A 124 4.62 13.45 -1.71
C ALA A 124 3.63 12.71 -0.81
N LEU A 125 2.67 12.07 -1.45
CA LEU A 125 1.73 11.18 -0.79
C LEU A 125 2.14 9.76 -1.11
N TRP A 126 2.45 8.97 -0.08
CA TRP A 126 2.44 7.53 -0.21
C TRP A 126 0.99 7.07 -0.16
N HIS A 127 0.52 6.48 -1.26
CA HIS A 127 -0.81 5.90 -1.36
C HIS A 127 -0.76 4.37 -1.35
N ASP A 128 -1.53 3.73 -0.47
CA ASP A 128 -1.68 2.26 -0.48
C ASP A 128 -2.64 1.83 -1.60
N ALA A 129 -2.31 0.76 -2.30
CA ALA A 129 -3.05 0.39 -3.51
C ALA A 129 -4.41 -0.28 -3.21
N ASP A 130 -4.57 -0.79 -1.98
CA ASP A 130 -5.77 -1.43 -1.45
C ASP A 130 -6.58 -0.49 -0.51
N LEU A 131 -6.29 0.81 -0.57
CA LEU A 131 -7.03 1.86 0.13
C LEU A 131 -8.10 2.50 -0.78
N PHE A 132 -9.32 2.57 -0.26
CA PHE A 132 -10.45 3.22 -0.90
C PHE A 132 -10.80 4.49 -0.14
N LEU A 133 -10.54 5.65 -0.76
CA LEU A 133 -10.87 6.97 -0.21
C LEU A 133 -12.29 7.36 -0.65
N ILE A 134 -13.19 7.59 0.32
CA ILE A 134 -14.59 7.91 0.05
C ILE A 134 -14.75 9.41 -0.18
N GLU A 135 -14.20 10.22 0.73
CA GLU A 135 -14.27 11.68 0.65
C GLU A 135 -13.43 12.22 -0.52
N SER A 136 -14.04 13.07 -1.37
CA SER A 136 -13.38 13.57 -2.58
C SER A 136 -12.28 14.60 -2.30
N ASP A 137 -12.36 15.33 -1.20
CA ASP A 137 -11.35 16.33 -0.82
C ASP A 137 -10.19 15.71 -0.01
N PHE A 138 -10.11 14.37 0.09
CA PHE A 138 -9.21 13.71 1.02
C PHE A 138 -7.75 14.16 0.83
N LEU A 139 -7.25 14.01 -0.40
CA LEU A 139 -5.85 14.27 -0.72
C LEU A 139 -5.50 15.76 -0.62
N LYS A 140 -6.44 16.63 -1.01
CA LYS A 140 -6.28 18.08 -0.96
C LYS A 140 -6.12 18.55 0.48
N SER A 141 -7.01 18.17 1.40
CA SER A 141 -6.90 18.65 2.78
C SER A 141 -5.69 18.04 3.51
N HIS A 142 -5.25 16.83 3.15
CA HIS A 142 -3.99 16.29 3.65
C HIS A 142 -2.80 17.20 3.29
N TYR A 143 -2.72 17.59 2.02
CA TYR A 143 -1.67 18.48 1.56
C TYR A 143 -1.74 19.86 2.24
N GLN A 144 -2.93 20.47 2.30
CA GLN A 144 -3.13 21.79 2.91
C GLN A 144 -2.81 21.77 4.42
N THR A 145 -3.24 20.73 5.14
CA THR A 145 -2.93 20.55 6.56
C THR A 145 -1.41 20.48 6.80
N CYS A 146 -0.67 19.76 5.95
CA CYS A 146 0.79 19.70 6.03
C CYS A 146 1.43 21.09 5.87
N LEU A 147 0.94 21.91 4.94
CA LEU A 147 1.44 23.27 4.73
C LEU A 147 1.15 24.18 5.93
N GLU A 148 -0.11 24.23 6.36
CA GLU A 148 -0.59 25.11 7.42
C GLU A 148 0.12 24.84 8.74
N LYS A 149 0.26 23.56 9.10
CA LYS A 149 0.88 23.12 10.35
C LYS A 149 2.38 22.87 10.23
N ARG A 150 2.96 23.04 9.04
CA ARG A 150 4.39 22.80 8.73
C ARG A 150 4.85 21.38 9.13
N LEU A 151 4.00 20.40 8.86
CA LEU A 151 4.25 19.01 9.24
C LEU A 151 5.39 18.42 8.40
N ALA A 152 6.20 17.59 9.05
CA ALA A 152 7.12 16.68 8.40
C ALA A 152 6.36 15.56 7.69
N CYS A 153 5.36 14.99 8.35
CA CYS A 153 4.43 14.05 7.75
C CYS A 153 3.07 14.05 8.46
N LEU A 154 2.06 13.59 7.73
CA LEU A 154 0.68 13.44 8.16
C LEU A 154 0.18 12.10 7.64
N GLY A 155 -0.23 11.23 8.56
CA GLY A 155 -0.90 9.98 8.21
C GLY A 155 -2.26 9.89 8.88
N VAL A 156 -2.92 8.77 8.67
CA VAL A 156 -4.37 8.64 8.88
C VAL A 156 -4.75 7.85 10.12
N ASN A 157 -3.82 7.06 10.66
CA ASN A 157 -4.04 6.19 11.81
C ASN A 157 -2.85 6.16 12.76
N GLU A 158 -3.07 5.67 13.97
CA GLU A 158 -1.99 5.39 14.91
C GLU A 158 -1.17 4.16 14.46
N PRO A 159 0.11 4.06 14.85
CA PRO A 159 0.89 2.84 14.67
C PRO A 159 0.18 1.63 15.28
N TRP A 160 0.29 0.49 14.61
CA TRP A 160 -0.24 -0.80 15.09
C TRP A 160 0.49 -1.30 16.34
N ASP A 161 1.75 -0.91 16.52
CA ASP A 161 2.60 -1.35 17.63
C ASP A 161 2.37 -0.48 18.88
N SER A 162 1.74 -1.06 19.91
CA SER A 162 1.46 -0.36 21.18
C SER A 162 2.71 0.06 21.93
N TRP A 163 3.87 -0.55 21.62
CA TRP A 163 5.13 -0.28 22.29
C TRP A 163 5.49 1.21 22.28
N TYR A 164 5.25 1.91 21.16
CA TYR A 164 5.55 3.34 21.05
C TYR A 164 4.75 4.16 22.07
N ARG A 165 3.46 3.85 22.23
CA ARG A 165 2.57 4.50 23.21
C ARG A 165 3.04 4.23 24.64
N GLU A 166 3.43 2.99 24.92
CA GLU A 166 3.99 2.59 26.21
C GLU A 166 5.32 3.29 26.55
N GLN A 167 6.04 3.76 25.53
CA GLN A 167 7.25 4.59 25.70
C GLN A 167 6.95 6.10 25.72
N GLY A 168 5.69 6.52 25.65
CA GLY A 168 5.28 7.93 25.62
C GLY A 168 5.42 8.61 24.25
N MET A 169 5.68 7.84 23.17
CA MET A 169 5.77 8.34 21.80
C MET A 169 4.40 8.31 21.11
N ASN A 170 3.48 9.13 21.60
CA ASN A 170 2.08 9.17 21.13
C ASN A 170 1.88 9.96 19.82
N HIS A 171 2.93 10.60 19.31
CA HIS A 171 2.88 11.49 18.15
C HIS A 171 3.04 10.77 16.81
N LEU A 172 3.45 9.50 16.82
CA LEU A 172 3.71 8.74 15.60
C LEU A 172 2.41 8.45 14.83
N THR A 173 2.54 8.27 13.52
CA THR A 173 1.44 7.91 12.62
C THR A 173 1.81 6.69 11.77
N ALA A 174 0.80 5.90 11.42
CA ALA A 174 0.92 4.80 10.47
C ALA A 174 1.39 5.31 9.09
N THR A 175 2.02 4.41 8.34
CA THR A 175 2.80 4.75 7.13
C THR A 175 2.18 4.25 5.83
N TRP A 176 1.03 3.58 5.88
CA TRP A 176 0.37 3.00 4.70
C TRP A 176 -0.31 4.07 3.83
N GLU A 177 -0.84 5.12 4.44
CA GLU A 177 -1.25 6.37 3.75
C GLU A 177 -0.56 7.54 4.46
N LEU A 178 0.41 8.16 3.79
CA LEU A 178 1.30 9.14 4.43
C LEU A 178 1.67 10.29 3.48
N MET A 179 1.19 11.49 3.77
CA MET A 179 1.68 12.71 3.16
C MET A 179 2.96 13.17 3.88
N PHE A 180 4.02 13.53 3.16
CA PHE A 180 5.26 13.97 3.78
C PHE A 180 5.98 15.07 2.98
N ASP A 181 6.71 15.91 3.72
CA ASP A 181 7.67 16.87 3.17
C ASP A 181 8.87 16.10 2.59
N VAL A 182 9.16 16.34 1.31
CA VAL A 182 10.23 15.67 0.56
C VAL A 182 11.62 16.03 1.11
N ASN A 183 11.79 17.22 1.69
CA ASN A 183 13.04 17.61 2.34
C ASN A 183 13.21 16.87 3.68
N TRP A 184 12.13 16.72 4.46
CA TRP A 184 12.16 15.95 5.70
C TRP A 184 12.52 14.50 5.45
N ILE A 185 11.85 13.81 4.52
CA ILE A 185 12.15 12.39 4.28
C ILE A 185 13.61 12.21 3.84
N ARG A 186 14.16 13.22 3.14
CA ARG A 186 15.54 13.22 2.65
C ARG A 186 16.60 13.66 3.66
N SER A 187 16.22 14.28 4.78
CA SER A 187 17.16 14.61 5.85
C SER A 187 17.66 13.37 6.61
N PHE A 188 16.94 12.25 6.48
CA PHE A 188 17.37 10.95 6.97
C PHE A 188 17.99 10.12 5.85
N LYS A 189 18.93 9.22 6.19
CA LYS A 189 19.53 8.31 5.21
C LYS A 189 18.47 7.33 4.70
N PRO A 190 18.48 6.96 3.41
CA PRO A 190 17.51 6.01 2.84
C PRO A 190 17.32 4.71 3.63
N TRP A 191 18.40 4.14 4.18
CA TRP A 191 18.32 2.91 4.99
C TRP A 191 17.59 3.08 6.33
N GLN A 192 17.51 4.30 6.89
CA GLN A 192 16.81 4.56 8.15
C GLN A 192 15.29 4.46 7.99
N HIS A 193 14.79 4.58 6.76
CA HIS A 193 13.38 4.36 6.45
C HIS A 193 13.02 2.89 6.28
N ARG A 194 13.98 1.98 6.25
CA ARG A 194 13.70 0.54 6.14
C ARG A 194 13.22 0.00 7.49
N GLY A 195 12.42 -1.06 7.51
CA GLY A 195 12.26 -1.85 8.73
C GLY A 195 13.59 -2.47 9.22
N HIS A 196 13.97 -2.21 10.47
CA HIS A 196 15.22 -2.68 11.07
C HIS A 196 15.24 -2.57 12.60
N ASP A 197 16.07 -3.40 13.24
CA ASP A 197 16.36 -3.27 14.67
C ASP A 197 17.29 -2.08 14.93
N GLY A 198 16.99 -1.31 15.97
CA GLY A 198 17.83 -0.23 16.45
C GLY A 198 17.53 0.15 17.89
N ILE A 199 18.08 1.29 18.33
CA ILE A 199 17.92 1.80 19.68
C ILE A 199 17.28 3.19 19.61
N ILE A 200 16.21 3.40 20.38
CA ILE A 200 15.57 4.70 20.62
C ILE A 200 15.35 4.85 22.12
N THR A 201 15.62 6.05 22.68
CA THR A 201 15.51 6.31 24.12
C THR A 201 16.19 5.26 25.00
N GLY A 202 17.34 4.74 24.57
CA GLY A 202 18.11 3.70 25.29
C GLY A 202 17.52 2.29 25.24
N LYS A 203 16.42 2.05 24.53
CA LYS A 203 15.76 0.73 24.41
C LYS A 203 15.90 0.17 23.00
N SER A 204 16.10 -1.13 22.90
CA SER A 204 16.12 -1.85 21.62
C SER A 204 14.69 -2.03 21.11
N HIS A 205 14.47 -1.79 19.82
CA HIS A 205 13.18 -1.95 19.17
C HIS A 205 13.34 -2.25 17.67
N THR A 206 12.36 -2.92 17.08
CA THR A 206 12.30 -3.17 15.64
C THR A 206 11.42 -2.10 15.01
N PHE A 207 12.03 -1.16 14.29
CA PHE A 207 11.28 -0.14 13.59
C PHE A 207 10.60 -0.72 12.36
N ASP A 208 9.35 -0.32 12.12
CA ASP A 208 8.71 -0.43 10.82
C ASP A 208 9.22 0.68 9.88
N ILE A 209 8.77 0.65 8.62
CA ILE A 209 9.13 1.63 7.61
C ILE A 209 8.90 3.06 8.11
N THR A 210 9.92 3.90 8.01
CA THR A 210 9.88 5.34 8.37
C THR A 210 9.61 5.65 9.86
N PHE A 211 9.39 4.67 10.74
CA PHE A 211 9.16 4.92 12.17
C PHE A 211 10.38 5.49 12.91
N LEU A 212 11.61 5.05 12.59
CA LEU A 212 12.81 5.66 13.19
C LEU A 212 12.90 7.17 12.86
N PRO A 213 12.79 7.61 11.60
CA PRO A 213 12.68 9.03 11.24
C PRO A 213 11.59 9.78 12.01
N GLN A 214 10.37 9.21 12.14
CA GLN A 214 9.30 9.85 12.92
C GLN A 214 9.67 9.98 14.41
N CYS A 215 10.30 8.97 15.01
CA CYS A 215 10.77 9.01 16.41
C CYS A 215 11.83 10.10 16.63
N LEU A 216 12.67 10.37 15.63
CA LEU A 216 13.72 11.38 15.68
C LEU A 216 13.25 12.78 15.26
N THR A 217 11.99 12.92 14.85
CA THR A 217 11.40 14.19 14.45
C THR A 217 10.68 14.83 15.62
N PRO A 218 10.76 16.17 15.80
CA PRO A 218 10.00 16.85 16.85
C PRO A 218 8.50 16.49 16.78
N PRO A 219 7.87 16.11 17.90
CA PRO A 219 6.49 15.61 17.91
C PRO A 219 5.47 16.52 17.23
N GLU A 220 5.61 17.83 17.38
CA GLU A 220 4.73 18.85 16.79
C GLU A 220 4.76 18.88 15.25
N ARG A 221 5.76 18.25 14.62
CA ARG A 221 5.86 18.12 13.18
C ARG A 221 5.26 16.82 12.64
N ILE A 222 4.83 15.90 13.50
CA ILE A 222 4.15 14.67 13.08
C ILE A 222 2.67 14.83 13.35
N GLY A 223 1.88 14.79 12.29
CA GLY A 223 0.43 14.88 12.36
C GLY A 223 -0.24 13.52 12.20
N LYS A 224 -1.38 13.39 12.84
CA LYS A 224 -2.42 12.41 12.49
C LYS A 224 -3.63 13.18 12.02
N TYR A 225 -4.25 12.76 10.92
CA TYR A 225 -5.50 13.32 10.46
C TYR A 225 -6.58 13.10 11.54
N GLN A 226 -7.43 14.09 11.78
CA GLN A 226 -8.36 14.08 12.93
C GLN A 226 -9.84 14.02 12.53
N ASP A 227 -10.18 14.27 11.27
CA ASP A 227 -11.57 14.16 10.84
C ASP A 227 -11.94 12.68 10.64
N ASP A 228 -13.20 12.36 10.92
CA ASP A 228 -13.80 11.05 10.68
C ASP A 228 -14.06 10.84 9.18
N TRP A 229 -13.01 10.94 8.37
CA TRP A 229 -13.09 10.62 6.96
C TRP A 229 -13.24 9.13 6.77
N GLU A 230 -14.31 8.75 6.11
CA GLU A 230 -14.54 7.36 5.82
C GLU A 230 -13.56 6.91 4.73
N PHE A 231 -12.79 5.87 5.04
CA PHE A 231 -12.01 5.12 4.07
C PHE A 231 -12.19 3.63 4.36
N VAL A 232 -12.06 2.82 3.32
CA VAL A 232 -12.02 1.37 3.47
C VAL A 232 -10.62 0.89 3.17
N HIS A 233 -9.97 0.29 4.16
CA HIS A 233 -8.63 -0.25 4.02
C HIS A 233 -8.60 -1.73 4.42
N PHE A 234 -8.18 -2.57 3.47
CA PHE A 234 -7.95 -3.99 3.71
C PHE A 234 -6.47 -4.23 3.99
N ASN A 235 -6.04 -3.96 5.22
CA ASN A 235 -4.63 -4.09 5.61
C ASN A 235 -4.03 -5.44 5.18
N TYR A 236 -2.78 -5.40 4.72
CA TYR A 236 -1.94 -6.55 4.38
C TYR A 236 -2.36 -7.37 3.15
N VAL A 237 -3.26 -6.91 2.27
CA VAL A 237 -3.67 -7.69 1.09
C VAL A 237 -2.48 -8.04 0.20
N ILE A 238 -1.64 -7.05 -0.12
CA ILE A 238 -0.44 -7.27 -0.94
C ILE A 238 0.56 -8.19 -0.22
N CYS A 239 0.72 -8.05 1.09
CA CYS A 239 1.58 -8.92 1.90
C CYS A 239 1.11 -10.38 1.86
N THR A 240 -0.17 -10.61 2.09
CA THR A 240 -0.80 -11.94 2.02
C THR A 240 -0.65 -12.54 0.63
N TYR A 241 -0.85 -11.77 -0.43
CA TYR A 241 -0.59 -12.24 -1.79
C TYR A 241 0.86 -12.68 -1.99
N ARG A 242 1.84 -11.90 -1.53
CA ARG A 242 3.27 -12.25 -1.63
C ARG A 242 3.63 -13.50 -0.82
N TRP A 243 3.02 -13.71 0.36
CA TRP A 243 3.18 -14.93 1.14
C TRP A 243 2.52 -16.15 0.47
N PHE A 244 1.35 -15.96 -0.12
CA PHE A 244 0.68 -16.96 -0.94
C PHE A 244 1.57 -17.43 -2.09
N GLN A 245 2.14 -16.51 -2.88
CA GLN A 245 3.05 -16.85 -3.99
C GLN A 245 4.27 -17.67 -3.54
N LYS A 246 4.77 -17.42 -2.32
CA LYS A 246 5.89 -18.18 -1.75
C LYS A 246 5.53 -19.56 -1.24
N SER A 247 4.28 -19.76 -0.85
CA SER A 247 3.83 -21.04 -0.31
C SER A 247 3.87 -22.11 -1.40
N LYS A 248 4.43 -23.28 -1.08
CA LYS A 248 4.59 -24.39 -2.02
C LYS A 248 3.42 -25.40 -1.98
N GLY A 249 2.50 -25.24 -1.02
CA GLY A 249 1.39 -26.15 -0.77
C GLY A 249 0.11 -25.40 -0.49
N SER A 250 -0.80 -25.99 0.27
CA SER A 250 -2.01 -25.30 0.72
C SER A 250 -1.68 -24.04 1.53
N PHE A 251 -2.44 -22.97 1.32
CA PHE A 251 -2.30 -21.69 2.01
C PHE A 251 -3.63 -21.31 2.64
N GLU A 252 -3.65 -21.19 3.97
CA GLU A 252 -4.83 -20.71 4.69
C GLU A 252 -4.95 -19.19 4.50
N ASP A 253 -6.04 -18.75 3.87
CA ASP A 253 -6.36 -17.32 3.73
C ASP A 253 -7.18 -16.87 4.95
N ASP A 254 -6.48 -16.80 6.08
CA ASP A 254 -7.02 -16.58 7.42
C ASP A 254 -7.89 -15.31 7.59
N ASN A 255 -7.76 -14.33 6.70
CA ASN A 255 -8.50 -13.07 6.72
C ASN A 255 -9.24 -12.80 5.40
N PHE A 256 -9.45 -13.81 4.57
CA PHE A 256 -10.19 -13.70 3.30
C PHE A 256 -9.62 -12.64 2.32
N ARG A 257 -8.30 -12.39 2.38
CA ARG A 257 -7.63 -11.37 1.54
C ARG A 257 -7.41 -11.88 0.11
N LEU A 258 -7.16 -13.17 -0.09
CA LEU A 258 -7.10 -13.76 -1.44
C LEU A 258 -8.50 -13.85 -2.05
N LEU A 259 -9.53 -14.10 -1.23
CA LEU A 259 -10.93 -13.93 -1.66
C LEU A 259 -11.16 -12.49 -2.13
N LEU A 260 -10.82 -11.47 -1.33
CA LEU A 260 -10.93 -10.07 -1.73
C LEU A 260 -10.23 -9.80 -3.07
N VAL A 261 -8.97 -10.22 -3.22
CA VAL A 261 -8.21 -10.01 -4.46
C VAL A 261 -8.96 -10.62 -5.65
N ARG A 262 -9.50 -11.83 -5.52
CA ARG A 262 -10.27 -12.46 -6.60
C ARG A 262 -11.56 -11.72 -6.91
N LEU A 263 -12.29 -11.28 -5.89
CA LEU A 263 -13.52 -10.49 -6.09
C LEU A 263 -13.20 -9.18 -6.82
N LEU A 264 -12.15 -8.48 -6.42
CA LEU A 264 -11.68 -7.25 -7.06
C LEU A 264 -11.20 -7.48 -8.50
N ILE A 265 -10.48 -8.57 -8.77
CA ILE A 265 -10.11 -8.97 -10.15
C ILE A 265 -11.37 -9.11 -11.00
N ASN A 266 -12.36 -9.86 -10.52
CA ASN A 266 -13.59 -10.10 -11.28
C ASN A 266 -14.39 -8.81 -11.52
N ALA A 267 -14.39 -7.88 -10.56
CA ALA A 267 -15.11 -6.61 -10.68
C ALA A 267 -14.38 -5.58 -11.56
N TYR A 268 -13.05 -5.48 -11.47
CA TYR A 268 -12.29 -4.40 -12.11
C TYR A 268 -11.58 -4.80 -13.39
N ASP A 269 -11.18 -6.06 -13.58
CA ASP A 269 -10.29 -6.44 -14.66
C ASP A 269 -10.96 -7.28 -15.75
N GLN A 270 -11.05 -6.68 -16.94
CA GLN A 270 -11.54 -7.30 -18.18
C GLN A 270 -10.41 -7.48 -19.21
N SER A 271 -9.15 -7.19 -18.86
CA SER A 271 -8.01 -7.21 -19.78
C SER A 271 -7.55 -8.61 -20.20
N GLY A 272 -8.06 -9.66 -19.55
CA GLY A 272 -7.58 -11.02 -19.73
C GLY A 272 -6.23 -11.30 -19.05
N TRP A 273 -5.77 -10.41 -18.16
CA TRP A 273 -4.55 -10.64 -17.39
C TRP A 273 -4.64 -11.94 -16.59
N VAL A 274 -3.58 -12.74 -16.63
CA VAL A 274 -3.53 -14.02 -15.91
C VAL A 274 -2.97 -13.78 -14.52
N TYR A 275 -3.83 -13.99 -13.52
CA TYR A 275 -3.49 -13.86 -12.10
C TYR A 275 -3.16 -15.21 -11.47
N GLU A 276 -2.19 -15.23 -10.55
CA GLU A 276 -1.84 -16.45 -9.80
C GLU A 276 -2.87 -16.84 -8.72
N VAL A 277 -3.69 -15.90 -8.27
CA VAL A 277 -4.78 -16.20 -7.31
C VAL A 277 -5.74 -17.20 -7.97
N PRO A 278 -6.24 -18.25 -7.30
CA PRO A 278 -7.24 -19.14 -7.89
C PRO A 278 -8.52 -18.41 -8.29
N ASP A 279 -9.27 -18.96 -9.25
CA ASP A 279 -10.61 -18.47 -9.57
C ASP A 279 -11.61 -18.69 -8.41
N LEU A 280 -12.81 -18.11 -8.51
CA LEU A 280 -13.78 -18.17 -7.41
C LEU A 280 -14.20 -19.61 -7.11
N VAL A 281 -14.36 -20.46 -8.14
CA VAL A 281 -14.68 -21.89 -7.97
C VAL A 281 -13.58 -22.60 -7.17
N GLY A 282 -12.32 -22.33 -7.50
CA GLY A 282 -11.15 -22.83 -6.78
C GLY A 282 -11.12 -22.36 -5.34
N LEU A 283 -11.42 -21.08 -5.06
CA LEU A 283 -11.48 -20.57 -3.69
C LEU A 283 -12.62 -21.22 -2.87
N VAL A 284 -13.81 -21.38 -3.46
CA VAL A 284 -14.96 -22.03 -2.80
C VAL A 284 -14.65 -23.48 -2.42
N LYS A 285 -13.95 -24.24 -3.27
CA LYS A 285 -13.49 -25.60 -2.92
C LYS A 285 -12.63 -25.62 -1.65
N GLY A 286 -11.85 -24.57 -1.43
CA GLY A 286 -10.99 -24.39 -0.25
C GLY A 286 -11.72 -24.29 1.09
N ILE A 287 -13.03 -24.07 1.08
CA ILE A 287 -13.87 -24.04 2.29
C ILE A 287 -13.91 -25.44 2.94
N THR A 288 -13.92 -26.50 2.14
CA THR A 288 -14.07 -27.88 2.63
C THR A 288 -12.89 -28.79 2.28
N ASP A 289 -12.15 -28.50 1.20
CA ASP A 289 -11.05 -29.33 0.72
C ASP A 289 -9.69 -28.82 1.21
N LYS A 290 -9.11 -29.54 2.16
CA LYS A 290 -7.80 -29.26 2.78
C LYS A 290 -6.63 -29.37 1.79
N SER A 291 -6.83 -30.10 0.68
CA SER A 291 -5.81 -30.27 -0.35
C SER A 291 -5.80 -29.12 -1.36
N ASN A 292 -6.81 -28.25 -1.31
CA ASN A 292 -6.91 -27.12 -2.21
C ASN A 292 -5.78 -26.12 -2.00
N ARG A 293 -5.45 -25.37 -3.06
CA ARG A 293 -4.32 -24.43 -3.06
C ARG A 293 -4.49 -23.29 -2.06
N VAL A 294 -5.72 -22.82 -1.88
CA VAL A 294 -6.13 -21.86 -0.85
C VAL A 294 -7.23 -22.48 -0.01
N THR A 295 -7.16 -22.34 1.31
CA THR A 295 -8.11 -22.95 2.26
C THR A 295 -8.68 -21.96 3.26
N TYR A 296 -9.82 -22.33 3.86
CA TYR A 296 -10.54 -21.57 4.90
C TYR A 296 -11.03 -22.51 6.01
N ILE A 297 -10.23 -23.51 6.35
CA ILE A 297 -10.66 -24.66 7.15
C ILE A 297 -10.43 -24.48 8.65
N LYS A 298 -9.61 -23.51 9.08
CA LYS A 298 -9.32 -23.30 10.49
C LYS A 298 -10.48 -22.57 11.17
N GLU A 299 -10.75 -22.93 12.43
CA GLU A 299 -11.76 -22.26 13.23
C GLU A 299 -11.47 -20.76 13.41
N GLU A 300 -10.19 -20.41 13.62
CA GLU A 300 -9.74 -19.02 13.71
C GLU A 300 -10.05 -18.22 12.44
N THR A 301 -9.92 -18.83 11.25
CA THR A 301 -10.29 -18.19 9.98
C THR A 301 -11.78 -17.83 9.96
N ARG A 302 -12.65 -18.71 10.48
CA ARG A 302 -14.11 -18.43 10.55
C ARG A 302 -14.40 -17.18 11.37
N GLN A 303 -13.67 -16.98 12.46
CA GLN A 303 -13.85 -15.85 13.37
C GLN A 303 -13.53 -14.50 12.71
N HIS A 304 -12.68 -14.48 11.68
CA HIS A 304 -12.34 -13.25 10.94
C HIS A 304 -13.35 -12.90 9.83
N TYR A 305 -14.27 -13.82 9.48
CA TYR A 305 -15.21 -13.58 8.38
C TYR A 305 -16.15 -12.38 8.61
N PRO A 306 -16.76 -12.19 9.79
CA PRO A 306 -17.63 -11.05 10.03
C PRO A 306 -16.92 -9.69 9.85
N GLU A 307 -15.65 -9.58 10.25
CA GLU A 307 -14.86 -8.36 10.04
C GLU A 307 -14.60 -8.11 8.55
N PHE A 308 -14.16 -9.15 7.83
CA PHE A 308 -13.98 -9.08 6.37
C PHE A 308 -15.28 -8.65 5.68
N ARG A 309 -16.39 -9.32 5.99
CA ARG A 309 -17.69 -9.08 5.37
C ARG A 309 -18.22 -7.67 5.66
N SER A 310 -18.01 -7.18 6.88
CA SER A 310 -18.37 -5.81 7.27
C SER A 310 -17.58 -4.77 6.46
N LYS A 311 -16.26 -4.94 6.31
CA LYS A 311 -15.43 -4.05 5.48
C LYS A 311 -15.82 -4.10 4.01
N LEU A 312 -16.10 -5.30 3.48
CA LEU A 312 -16.58 -5.46 2.11
C LEU A 312 -17.94 -4.77 1.91
N GLN A 313 -18.85 -4.87 2.88
CA GLN A 313 -20.14 -4.18 2.82
C GLN A 313 -19.96 -2.66 2.78
N LYS A 314 -19.08 -2.12 3.63
CA LYS A 314 -18.76 -0.68 3.59
C LYS A 314 -18.26 -0.22 2.23
N LEU A 315 -17.44 -1.02 1.55
CA LEU A 315 -16.98 -0.70 0.19
C LEU A 315 -18.11 -0.78 -0.85
N ILE A 316 -19.01 -1.75 -0.71
CA ILE A 316 -20.19 -1.87 -1.58
C ILE A 316 -21.11 -0.66 -1.40
N ASP A 317 -21.26 -0.17 -0.16
CA ASP A 317 -22.17 0.92 0.18
C ASP A 317 -21.57 2.32 -0.03
N SER A 318 -20.26 2.45 -0.32
CA SER A 318 -19.55 3.73 -0.32
C SER A 318 -19.67 4.56 -1.60
N GLU A 319 -20.51 4.15 -2.56
CA GLU A 319 -20.65 4.78 -3.89
C GLU A 319 -19.35 4.83 -4.73
N LEU A 320 -18.26 4.24 -4.23
CA LEU A 320 -17.00 4.09 -4.97
C LEU A 320 -17.10 3.07 -6.10
N LEU A 321 -18.06 2.16 -6.02
CA LEU A 321 -18.34 1.15 -7.02
C LEU A 321 -19.60 1.54 -7.79
N ASP A 322 -19.60 1.31 -9.10
CA ASP A 322 -20.86 1.30 -9.86
C ASP A 322 -21.66 0.03 -9.53
N ASP A 323 -22.95 0.03 -9.90
CA ASP A 323 -23.88 -1.08 -9.61
C ASP A 323 -23.39 -2.43 -10.17
N GLU A 324 -22.69 -2.41 -11.31
CA GLU A 324 -22.14 -3.62 -11.93
C GLU A 324 -21.04 -4.22 -11.04
N LYS A 325 -20.04 -3.41 -10.66
CA LYS A 325 -18.96 -3.84 -9.77
C LYS A 325 -19.48 -4.29 -8.42
N ALA A 326 -20.39 -3.52 -7.82
CA ALA A 326 -21.02 -3.86 -6.55
C ALA A 326 -21.76 -5.21 -6.65
N GLY A 327 -22.52 -5.43 -7.72
CA GLY A 327 -23.19 -6.69 -8.00
C GLY A 327 -22.22 -7.87 -8.10
N ILE A 328 -21.10 -7.71 -8.80
CA ILE A 328 -20.06 -8.76 -8.90
C ILE A 328 -19.49 -9.13 -7.53
N LEU A 329 -19.24 -8.14 -6.65
CA LEU A 329 -18.75 -8.42 -5.30
C LEU A 329 -19.78 -9.15 -4.45
N ILE A 330 -21.06 -8.74 -4.50
CA ILE A 330 -22.18 -9.36 -3.77
C ILE A 330 -22.38 -10.81 -4.20
N GLU A 331 -22.44 -11.06 -5.51
CA GLU A 331 -22.61 -12.41 -6.05
C GLU A 331 -21.41 -13.30 -5.71
N GLY A 332 -20.19 -12.74 -5.80
CA GLY A 332 -18.97 -13.49 -5.57
C GLY A 332 -18.76 -13.92 -4.12
N VAL A 333 -19.23 -13.13 -3.14
CA VAL A 333 -19.09 -13.47 -1.71
C VAL A 333 -20.18 -14.41 -1.20
N ARG A 334 -21.32 -14.51 -1.89
CA ARG A 334 -22.47 -15.33 -1.46
C ARG A 334 -22.14 -16.78 -1.06
N PRO A 335 -21.30 -17.55 -1.79
CA PRO A 335 -20.97 -18.91 -1.38
C PRO A 335 -20.26 -19.00 -0.02
N PHE A 336 -19.55 -17.94 0.36
CA PHE A 336 -18.91 -17.83 1.67
C PHE A 336 -19.92 -17.39 2.74
N ASP A 337 -20.82 -16.46 2.41
CA ASP A 337 -21.89 -16.02 3.32
C ASP A 337 -22.73 -17.23 3.79
N GLN A 338 -23.04 -18.18 2.91
CA GLN A 338 -23.80 -19.39 3.23
C GLN A 338 -23.14 -20.33 4.26
N ILE A 339 -21.83 -20.18 4.50
CA ILE A 339 -21.05 -21.08 5.36
C ILE A 339 -20.55 -20.39 6.63
N PHE A 340 -20.33 -19.07 6.57
CA PHE A 340 -19.66 -18.31 7.63
C PHE A 340 -20.53 -17.23 8.28
N LEU A 341 -21.74 -16.95 7.76
CA LEU A 341 -22.80 -16.18 8.44
C LEU A 341 -23.88 -17.15 8.94
#